data_AF-A0AAE3WP50-F1
#
_entry.id   AF-A0AAE3WP50-F1
#
_cell.length_a   1.000
_cell.length_b   1.000
_cell.length_c   1.000
_cell.angle_alpha   90.00
_cell.angle_beta   90.00
_cell.angle_gamma   90.00
#
_symmetry.space_group_name_H-M   'P 1'
#
loop_
_entity.id
_entity.type
_entity.pdbx_description
1 polymer ?
#
loop_
_entity_poly.entity_id
_entity_poly.type
_entity_poly.pdbx_seq_one_letter_code
_entity_poly.pdbx_strand_id
1 'polypeptide(L)'
;MDTIDVLIPQWLSLNEDLELESNIQPEIVELAKKNNVKIVPLIHNIQDGKWNQETVHQLLNSPEEQAKLIKKLHELIKKQGFDGINIDFENLNKNDRDLLPQFLKELDTVFHADGLSVSIAVQAANEAFD
;
A
#
# COMPACT_ATOMS: atom_id res chain seq x y z
N MET A 1 24.29 6.18 -0.67
CA MET A 1 23.13 5.58 0.01
C MET A 1 23.09 5.98 1.49
N ASP A 2 24.21 6.45 2.02
CA ASP A 2 24.49 6.83 3.41
C ASP A 2 23.57 7.91 4.03
N THR A 3 22.59 8.43 3.28
CA THR A 3 21.61 9.44 3.75
C THR A 3 20.15 9.02 3.52
N ILE A 4 19.90 7.81 3.02
CA ILE A 4 18.55 7.30 2.76
C ILE A 4 18.17 6.30 3.86
N ASP A 5 17.18 6.64 4.67
CA ASP A 5 16.68 5.75 5.73
C ASP A 5 15.71 4.69 5.18
N VAL A 6 14.86 5.07 4.23
CA VAL A 6 13.79 4.23 3.67
C VAL A 6 13.69 4.43 2.15
N LEU A 7 13.63 3.33 1.41
CA LEU A 7 13.27 3.28 0.00
C LEU A 7 11.79 2.91 -0.15
N ILE A 8 11.01 3.76 -0.84
CA ILE A 8 9.58 3.56 -1.09
C ILE A 8 9.33 3.39 -2.60
N PRO A 9 9.46 2.17 -3.15
CA PRO A 9 9.28 1.95 -4.58
C PRO A 9 7.80 1.73 -4.96
N GLN A 10 7.39 2.27 -6.11
CA GLN A 10 6.11 2.00 -6.76
C GLN A 10 6.14 0.64 -7.47
N TRP A 11 6.00 -0.43 -6.69
CA TRP A 11 6.02 -1.80 -7.21
C TRP A 11 4.69 -2.51 -7.13
N LEU A 12 3.75 -2.03 -6.34
CA LEU A 12 2.48 -2.72 -6.12
C LEU A 12 1.32 -1.89 -6.69
N SER A 13 0.41 -2.55 -7.38
CA SER A 13 -0.83 -1.94 -7.89
C SER A 13 -2.04 -2.76 -7.47
N LEU A 14 -3.15 -2.08 -7.20
CA LEU A 14 -4.47 -2.70 -7.06
C LEU A 14 -5.21 -2.54 -8.39
N ASN A 15 -5.57 -3.66 -9.02
CA ASN A 15 -6.27 -3.66 -10.31
C ASN A 15 -7.80 -3.61 -10.19
N GLU A 16 -8.49 -3.49 -11.31
CA GLU A 16 -9.95 -3.36 -11.36
C GLU A 16 -10.69 -4.60 -10.83
N ASP A 17 -10.04 -5.77 -10.79
CA ASP A 17 -10.56 -7.00 -10.19
C ASP A 17 -10.25 -7.10 -8.68
N LEU A 18 -9.73 -6.02 -8.07
CA LEU A 18 -9.27 -5.94 -6.68
C LEU A 18 -8.11 -6.90 -6.37
N GLU A 19 -7.34 -7.25 -7.40
CA GLU A 19 -6.19 -8.12 -7.29
C GLU A 19 -4.90 -7.32 -7.12
N LEU A 20 -4.00 -7.88 -6.32
CA LEU A 20 -2.66 -7.34 -6.09
C LEU A 20 -1.75 -7.72 -7.26
N GLU A 21 -1.22 -6.72 -7.93
CA GLU A 21 -0.19 -6.87 -8.94
C GLU A 21 1.15 -6.37 -8.40
N SER A 22 2.25 -6.95 -8.90
CA SER A 22 3.58 -6.60 -8.44
C SER A 22 4.60 -6.58 -9.58
N ASN A 23 5.44 -5.55 -9.60
CA ASN A 23 6.60 -5.42 -10.47
C ASN A 23 7.87 -5.16 -9.64
N ILE A 24 8.11 -6.02 -8.64
CA ILE A 24 9.28 -5.95 -7.77
C ILE A 24 10.54 -6.13 -8.61
N GLN A 25 11.53 -5.26 -8.42
CA GLN A 25 12.81 -5.28 -9.13
C GLN A 25 13.89 -5.91 -8.23
N PRO A 26 14.26 -7.19 -8.43
CA PRO A 26 15.17 -7.91 -7.52
C PRO A 26 16.53 -7.23 -7.36
N GLU A 27 17.05 -6.63 -8.42
CA GLU A 27 18.32 -5.89 -8.42
C GLU A 27 18.29 -4.68 -7.49
N ILE A 28 17.14 -4.01 -7.38
CA ILE A 28 16.95 -2.88 -6.46
C ILE A 28 16.78 -3.37 -5.03
N VAL A 29 16.09 -4.49 -4.84
CA VAL A 29 15.97 -5.15 -3.53
C VAL A 29 17.35 -5.52 -2.99
N GLU A 30 18.18 -6.17 -3.81
CA GLU A 30 19.55 -6.55 -3.45
C GLU A 30 20.40 -5.32 -3.11
N LEU A 31 20.31 -4.27 -3.93
CA LEU A 31 21.05 -3.03 -3.69
C LEU A 31 20.66 -2.37 -2.36
N ALA A 32 19.36 -2.27 -2.07
CA ALA A 32 18.87 -1.67 -0.83
C ALA A 32 19.30 -2.49 0.39
N LYS A 33 19.12 -3.82 0.34
CA LYS A 33 19.55 -4.73 1.43
C LYS A 33 21.05 -4.67 1.67
N LYS A 34 21.87 -4.64 0.61
CA LYS A 34 23.34 -4.52 0.72
C LYS A 34 23.78 -3.24 1.44
N ASN A 35 22.99 -2.18 1.34
CA ASN A 35 23.27 -0.89 1.96
C ASN A 35 22.48 -0.67 3.26
N ASN A 36 21.84 -1.70 3.83
CA ASN A 36 21.01 -1.62 5.03
C ASN A 36 19.91 -0.56 4.96
N VAL A 37 19.35 -0.33 3.77
CA VAL A 37 18.22 0.59 3.56
C VAL A 37 16.92 -0.19 3.71
N LYS A 38 16.00 0.33 4.53
CA LYS A 38 14.67 -0.25 4.70
C LYS A 38 13.87 -0.14 3.40
N ILE A 39 13.08 -1.15 3.08
CA ILE A 39 12.24 -1.19 1.89
C ILE A 39 10.78 -1.23 2.30
N VAL A 40 10.02 -0.22 1.89
CA VAL A 40 8.59 -0.09 2.17
C VAL A 40 7.88 0.16 0.83
N PRO A 41 7.50 -0.88 0.06
CA PRO A 41 6.81 -0.68 -1.21
C PRO A 41 5.54 0.15 -1.01
N LEU A 42 5.20 0.95 -2.02
CA LEU A 42 3.89 1.58 -2.07
C LEU A 42 2.91 0.77 -2.93
N ILE A 43 1.63 0.76 -2.54
CA ILE A 43 0.52 0.27 -3.35
C ILE A 43 -0.35 1.44 -3.82
N HIS A 44 -0.70 1.45 -5.10
CA HIS A 44 -1.49 2.51 -5.73
C HIS A 44 -2.68 1.96 -6.54
N ASN A 45 -3.67 2.81 -6.83
CA ASN A 45 -4.88 2.50 -7.61
C ASN A 45 -4.85 3.11 -9.03
N ILE A 46 -3.68 3.11 -9.69
CA ILE A 46 -3.57 3.64 -11.07
C ILE A 46 -3.87 2.52 -12.06
N GLN A 47 -4.84 2.75 -12.94
CA GLN A 47 -5.21 1.88 -14.06
C GLN A 47 -5.09 2.68 -15.36
N ASP A 48 -4.42 2.11 -16.36
CA ASP A 48 -4.16 2.76 -17.66
C ASP A 48 -3.62 4.21 -17.54
N GLY A 49 -2.75 4.44 -16.57
CA GLY A 49 -2.13 5.74 -16.31
C GLY A 49 -3.03 6.76 -15.60
N LYS A 50 -4.18 6.34 -15.05
CA LYS A 50 -5.11 7.22 -14.31
C LYS A 50 -5.48 6.65 -12.95
N TRP A 51 -5.66 7.52 -11.97
CA TRP A 51 -6.20 7.17 -10.66
C TRP A 51 -7.65 6.68 -10.76
N ASN A 52 -7.89 5.43 -10.42
CA ASN A 52 -9.20 4.79 -10.51
C ASN A 52 -9.92 4.85 -9.15
N GLN A 53 -10.86 5.78 -9.02
CA GLN A 53 -11.69 5.96 -7.83
C GLN A 53 -12.53 4.71 -7.51
N GLU A 54 -13.10 4.08 -8.55
CA GLU A 54 -14.04 2.98 -8.42
C GLU A 54 -13.37 1.75 -7.80
N THR A 55 -12.12 1.47 -8.17
CA THR A 55 -11.32 0.39 -7.57
C THR A 55 -11.22 0.53 -6.05
N VAL A 56 -10.92 1.74 -5.55
CA VAL A 56 -10.82 1.96 -4.11
C VAL A 56 -12.20 1.94 -3.46
N HIS A 57 -13.22 2.50 -4.11
CA HIS A 57 -14.61 2.46 -3.63
C HIS A 57 -15.09 1.02 -3.40
N GLN A 58 -14.88 0.14 -4.37
CA GLN A 58 -15.27 -1.27 -4.29
C GLN A 58 -14.51 -2.01 -3.19
N LEU A 59 -13.20 -1.78 -3.06
CA LEU A 59 -12.41 -2.33 -1.96
C LEU A 59 -12.97 -1.89 -0.60
N LEU A 60 -13.14 -0.58 -0.40
CA LEU A 60 -13.56 -0.01 0.89
C LEU A 60 -14.97 -0.43 1.30
N ASN A 61 -15.83 -0.81 0.36
CA ASN A 61 -17.19 -1.28 0.62
C ASN A 61 -17.30 -2.81 0.77
N SER A 62 -16.21 -3.56 0.63
CA SER A 62 -16.21 -5.04 0.74
C SER A 62 -15.23 -5.54 1.82
N PRO A 63 -15.71 -5.92 3.02
CA PRO A 63 -14.86 -6.49 4.07
C PRO A 63 -14.11 -7.76 3.63
N GLU A 64 -14.71 -8.56 2.74
CA GLU A 64 -14.08 -9.77 2.19
C GLU A 64 -12.85 -9.41 1.34
N GLU A 65 -13.00 -8.43 0.45
CA GLU A 65 -11.90 -8.01 -0.43
C GLU A 65 -10.82 -7.26 0.35
N GLN A 66 -11.18 -6.50 1.40
CA GLN A 66 -10.20 -5.92 2.32
C GLN A 66 -9.37 -7.00 3.00
N ALA A 67 -10.01 -8.00 3.60
CA ALA A 67 -9.31 -9.09 4.28
C ALA A 67 -8.40 -9.87 3.32
N LYS A 68 -8.87 -10.11 2.09
CA LYS A 68 -8.11 -10.78 1.03
C LYS A 68 -6.89 -9.96 0.60
N LEU A 69 -7.03 -8.66 0.35
CA LEU A 69 -5.93 -7.78 -0.03
C LEU A 69 -4.90 -7.66 1.11
N ILE A 70 -5.35 -7.40 2.35
CA ILE A 70 -4.48 -7.29 3.54
C ILE A 70 -3.64 -8.57 3.69
N LYS A 71 -4.27 -9.74 3.57
CA LYS A 71 -3.57 -11.03 3.64
C LYS A 71 -2.51 -11.16 2.54
N LYS A 72 -2.85 -10.85 1.29
CA LYS A 72 -1.91 -10.92 0.15
C LYS A 72 -0.73 -9.98 0.32
N LEU A 73 -0.99 -8.74 0.76
CA LEU A 73 0.06 -7.77 1.06
C LEU A 73 0.97 -8.28 2.17
N HIS A 74 0.40 -8.72 3.29
CA HIS A 74 1.16 -9.25 4.42
C HIS A 74 2.06 -10.43 4.03
N GLU A 75 1.52 -11.41 3.30
CA GLU A 75 2.28 -12.56 2.81
C GLU A 75 3.42 -12.14 1.88
N LEU A 76 3.17 -11.20 0.95
CA LEU A 76 4.18 -10.68 0.03
C LEU A 76 5.29 -9.92 0.76
N ILE A 77 4.93 -9.00 1.66
CA ILE A 77 5.88 -8.18 2.43
C ILE A 77 6.78 -9.08 3.28
N LYS A 78 6.20 -10.08 3.97
CA LYS A 78 6.99 -11.05 4.75
C LYS A 78 7.88 -11.93 3.87
N LYS A 79 7.35 -12.43 2.75
CA LYS A 79 8.12 -13.27 1.82
C LYS A 79 9.36 -12.54 1.27
N GLN A 80 9.22 -11.25 0.98
CA GLN A 80 10.31 -10.44 0.46
C GLN A 80 11.25 -9.90 1.55
N GLY A 81 10.84 -9.97 2.82
CA GLY A 81 11.56 -9.37 3.94
C GLY A 81 11.62 -7.85 3.82
N PHE A 82 10.49 -7.23 3.47
CA PHE A 82 10.32 -5.78 3.45
C PHE A 82 9.86 -5.28 4.83
N ASP A 83 10.04 -3.98 5.08
CA ASP A 83 9.90 -3.34 6.39
C ASP A 83 8.51 -2.74 6.65
N GLY A 84 7.62 -2.82 5.66
CA GLY A 84 6.27 -2.27 5.75
C GLY A 84 5.61 -2.06 4.40
N ILE A 85 4.52 -1.31 4.41
CA ILE A 85 3.77 -0.87 3.23
C ILE A 85 3.43 0.62 3.33
N ASN A 86 3.47 1.32 2.19
CA ASN A 86 2.90 2.65 2.05
C ASN A 86 1.63 2.60 1.18
N ILE A 87 0.52 3.13 1.68
CA ILE A 87 -0.73 3.25 0.91
C ILE A 87 -0.71 4.56 0.13
N ASP A 88 -0.94 4.50 -1.17
CA ASP A 88 -1.02 5.66 -2.07
C ASP A 88 -2.32 5.57 -2.88
N PHE A 89 -3.45 5.61 -2.17
CA PHE A 89 -4.77 5.60 -2.78
C PHE A 89 -5.23 7.03 -3.02
N GLU A 90 -5.41 7.39 -4.29
CA GLU A 90 -5.79 8.74 -4.69
C GLU A 90 -7.12 8.76 -5.46
N ASN A 91 -7.65 9.98 -5.64
CA ASN A 91 -8.96 10.22 -6.26
C ASN A 91 -10.09 9.48 -5.53
N LEU A 92 -10.10 9.55 -4.20
CA LEU A 92 -11.08 8.85 -3.36
C LEU A 92 -12.48 9.44 -3.50
N ASN A 93 -13.49 8.59 -3.42
CA ASN A 93 -14.87 9.04 -3.31
C ASN A 93 -15.07 9.69 -1.93
N LYS A 94 -15.59 10.92 -1.90
CA LYS A 94 -15.86 11.64 -0.64
C LYS A 94 -16.77 10.88 0.32
N ASN A 95 -17.65 10.03 -0.21
CA ASN A 95 -18.56 9.22 0.61
C ASN A 95 -17.85 8.05 1.31
N ASP A 96 -16.64 7.68 0.88
CA ASP A 96 -15.84 6.61 1.49
C ASP A 96 -14.87 7.14 2.56
N ARG A 97 -14.95 8.44 2.90
CA ARG A 97 -14.07 9.11 3.87
C ARG A 97 -13.93 8.35 5.18
N ASP A 98 -15.03 7.82 5.71
CA ASP A 98 -15.05 7.09 6.98
C ASP A 98 -14.61 5.62 6.84
N LEU A 99 -14.57 5.09 5.61
CA LEU A 99 -14.22 3.70 5.33
C LEU A 99 -12.71 3.50 5.23
N LEU A 100 -11.98 4.48 4.69
CA LEU A 100 -10.53 4.39 4.56
C LEU A 100 -9.81 4.23 5.92
N PRO A 101 -10.12 5.02 6.98
CA PRO A 101 -9.53 4.80 8.30
C PRO A 101 -9.80 3.41 8.88
N GLN A 102 -10.98 2.82 8.60
CA GLN A 102 -11.30 1.47 9.05
C GLN A 102 -10.43 0.42 8.35
N PHE A 103 -10.28 0.52 7.02
CA PHE A 103 -9.36 -0.32 6.26
C PHE A 103 -7.91 -0.19 6.77
N LEU A 104 -7.44 1.04 6.98
CA LEU A 104 -6.08 1.30 7.49
C LEU A 104 -5.88 0.70 8.88
N LYS A 105 -6.88 0.75 9.75
CA LYS A 105 -6.80 0.15 11.09
C LYS A 105 -6.66 -1.37 11.04
N GLU A 106 -7.38 -2.03 10.14
CA GLU A 106 -7.29 -3.48 9.95
C GLU A 106 -5.93 -3.89 9.37
N LEU A 107 -5.46 -3.15 8.35
CA LEU A 107 -4.13 -3.33 7.77
C LEU A 107 -3.04 -3.16 8.84
N ASP A 108 -3.09 -2.06 9.58
CA ASP A 108 -2.16 -1.72 10.67
C ASP A 108 -2.11 -2.82 11.73
N THR A 109 -3.28 -3.32 12.15
CA THR A 109 -3.38 -4.41 13.14
C THR A 109 -2.62 -5.66 12.68
N VAL A 110 -2.78 -6.06 11.42
CA VAL A 110 -2.11 -7.25 10.85
C VAL A 110 -0.62 -7.02 10.69
N PHE A 111 -0.21 -5.84 10.21
CA PHE A 111 1.19 -5.52 9.94
C PHE A 111 2.00 -5.31 11.22
N HIS A 112 1.48 -4.54 12.18
CA HIS A 112 2.16 -4.28 13.44
C HIS A 112 2.34 -5.53 14.30
N ALA A 113 1.47 -6.54 14.19
CA ALA A 113 1.65 -7.82 14.88
C ALA A 113 2.98 -8.51 14.52
N ASP A 114 3.54 -8.22 13.34
CA ASP A 114 4.85 -8.72 12.88
C ASP A 114 5.92 -7.62 12.82
N GLY A 115 5.68 -6.45 13.45
CA GLY A 115 6.63 -5.34 13.48
C GLY A 115 6.81 -4.60 12.14
N LEU A 116 5.89 -4.78 11.20
CA LEU A 116 5.89 -4.12 9.90
C LEU A 116 5.21 -2.76 9.99
N SER A 117 5.77 -1.74 9.35
CA SER A 117 5.20 -0.39 9.33
C SER A 117 4.07 -0.24 8.31
N VAL A 118 3.10 0.62 8.63
CA VAL A 118 2.07 1.10 7.70
C VAL A 118 2.14 2.63 7.64
N SER A 119 2.25 3.17 6.43
CA SER A 119 2.13 4.62 6.18
C SER A 119 1.14 4.89 5.05
N ILE A 120 0.71 6.13 4.93
CA ILE A 120 -0.18 6.57 3.85
C ILE A 120 0.30 7.91 3.28
N ALA A 121 0.27 8.03 1.96
CA ALA A 121 0.38 9.30 1.26
C ALA A 121 -1.00 9.98 1.26
N VAL A 122 -1.05 11.22 1.73
CA VAL A 122 -2.28 12.02 1.80
C VAL A 122 -2.10 13.30 0.98
N GLN A 123 -3.14 13.68 0.23
CA GLN A 123 -3.13 14.94 -0.49
C GLN A 123 -3.24 16.11 0.50
N ALA A 124 -2.41 17.13 0.32
CA ALA A 124 -2.52 18.35 1.12
C ALA A 124 -3.86 19.05 0.83
N ALA A 125 -4.61 19.38 1.89
CA ALA A 125 -5.89 20.12 1.84
C ALA A 125 -6.98 19.45 0.97
N ASN A 126 -7.23 18.16 1.18
CA ASN A 126 -8.31 17.42 0.52
C ASN A 126 -9.27 16.82 1.57
N GLU A 127 -10.54 17.27 1.53
CA GLU A 127 -11.60 16.84 2.45
C GLU A 127 -11.88 15.33 2.46
N ALA A 128 -11.45 14.59 1.44
CA ALA A 128 -11.54 13.13 1.42
C ALA A 128 -10.58 12.46 2.43
N PHE A 129 -9.59 13.21 2.95
CA PHE A 129 -8.61 12.74 3.94
C PHE A 129 -8.70 13.47 5.29
N ASP A 130 -9.52 14.52 5.41
CA ASP A 130 -9.70 15.29 6.66
C ASP A 130 -10.65 14.60 7.65
#